data_AF-A0A1M6ZYP1-F1
#
_entry.id   AF-A0A1M6ZYP1-F1
#
_cell.length_a   1.000
_cell.length_b   1.000
_cell.length_c   1.000
_cell.angle_alpha   90.00
_cell.angle_beta   90.00
_cell.angle_gamma   90.00
#
_symmetry.space_group_name_H-M   'P 1'
#
loop_
_entity.id
_entity.type
_entity.pdbx_description
1 polymer ?
#
loop_
_entity_poly.entity_id
_entity_poly.type
_entity_poly.pdbx_seq_one_letter_code
_entity_poly.pdbx_strand_id
1 'polypeptide(L)' 'MTGDWTPNFSVDNAAEDADLIVSAAEAAGVRLDVAAAARDRSRRASAAGHGADDTAAAHAASRPAPQT' A
#
# COMPACT_ATOMS: atom_id res chain seq x y z
N MET A 1 -8.14 -7.86 13.59
CA MET A 1 -8.96 -6.94 12.80
C MET A 1 -10.07 -7.76 12.17
N THR A 2 -11.30 -7.49 12.60
CA THR A 2 -12.54 -8.03 12.03
C THR A 2 -12.71 -7.45 10.61
N GLY A 3 -12.90 -8.32 9.61
CA GLY A 3 -12.66 -8.07 8.18
C GLY A 3 -13.72 -7.26 7.43
N ASP A 4 -14.15 -6.12 7.96
CA ASP A 4 -14.84 -5.12 7.15
C ASP A 4 -13.81 -4.12 6.60
N TRP A 5 -13.61 -4.17 5.29
CA TRP A 5 -12.69 -3.30 4.55
C TRP A 5 -13.44 -2.50 3.47
N THR A 6 -14.70 -2.18 3.71
CA THR A 6 -15.44 -1.28 2.82
C THR A 6 -14.62 -0.01 2.55
N PRO A 7 -14.25 0.29 1.30
CA PRO A 7 -13.25 1.31 1.01
C PRO A 7 -13.80 2.71 1.25
N ASN A 8 -13.15 3.46 2.13
CA ASN A 8 -13.18 4.92 2.06
C ASN A 8 -12.04 5.42 1.17
N PHE A 9 -10.89 4.73 1.21
CA PHE A 9 -9.76 4.97 0.33
C PHE A 9 -9.03 3.66 0.02
N SER A 10 -9.02 3.25 -1.24
CA SER A 10 -8.56 1.91 -1.64
C SER A 10 -7.04 1.74 -1.49
N VAL A 11 -6.59 0.50 -1.30
CA VAL A 11 -5.17 0.13 -1.32
C VAL A 11 -4.52 0.50 -2.65
N ASP A 12 -5.20 0.31 -3.78
CA ASP A 12 -4.67 0.66 -5.11
C ASP A 12 -4.46 2.17 -5.25
N ASN A 13 -5.43 2.99 -4.80
CA ASN A 13 -5.25 4.45 -4.80
C ASN A 13 -4.07 4.86 -3.92
N ALA A 14 -3.91 4.23 -2.75
CA ALA A 14 -2.77 4.50 -1.88
C ALA A 14 -1.43 4.08 -2.47
N ALA A 15 -1.39 3.00 -3.27
CA ALA A 15 -0.19 2.60 -3.99
C ALA A 15 0.16 3.61 -5.08
N GLU A 16 -0.82 4.07 -5.85
CA GLU A 16 -0.65 5.07 -6.90
C GLU A 16 -0.21 6.43 -6.34
N ASP A 17 -0.88 6.93 -5.30
CA ASP A 17 -0.51 8.20 -4.68
C ASP A 17 0.89 8.15 -4.06
N ALA A 18 1.26 7.01 -3.45
CA ALA A 18 2.60 6.82 -2.91
C ALA A 18 3.66 6.75 -4.02
N ASP A 19 3.34 6.20 -5.19
CA ASP A 19 4.21 6.27 -6.37
C ASP A 19 4.46 7.71 -6.78
N LEU A 20 3.40 8.52 -6.92
CA LEU A 20 3.50 9.92 -7.30
C LEU A 20 4.35 10.71 -6.29
N ILE A 21 4.14 10.48 -4.99
CA ILE A 21 4.92 11.13 -3.92
C ILE A 21 6.40 10.76 -4.01
N VAL A 22 6.73 9.47 -4.19
CA VAL A 22 8.13 9.03 -4.26
C VAL A 22 8.81 9.58 -5.51
N SER A 23 8.15 9.52 -6.67
CA SER A 23 8.69 10.09 -7.91
C SER A 23 8.94 11.59 -7.82
N ALA A 24 8.03 12.34 -7.18
CA ALA A 24 8.22 13.77 -6.94
C ALA A 24 9.41 14.04 -5.99
N ALA A 25 9.57 13.23 -4.94
CA ALA A 25 10.67 13.36 -4.00
C ALA A 25 12.03 13.07 -4.67
N GLU A 26 12.10 12.03 -5.51
CA GLU A 26 13.27 11.71 -6.31
C GLU A 26 13.66 12.87 -7.24
N ALA A 27 12.68 13.44 -7.96
CA ALA A 27 12.90 14.59 -8.83
C ALA A 27 13.37 15.84 -8.07
N ALA A 28 12.95 16.00 -6.81
CA ALA A 28 13.35 17.10 -5.94
C ALA A 28 14.64 16.84 -5.15
N GLY A 29 15.25 15.64 -5.24
CA GLY A 29 16.40 15.25 -4.43
C GLY A 29 16.09 15.12 -2.93
N VAL A 30 14.82 14.89 -2.57
CA VAL A 30 14.34 14.72 -1.18
C VAL A 30 14.24 13.24 -0.84
N ARG A 31 14.77 12.84 0.32
CA ARG A 31 14.64 11.47 0.83
C ARG A 31 13.37 11.30 1.67
N LEU A 32 12.49 10.38 1.26
CA LEU A 32 11.25 10.03 1.97
C LEU A 32 11.13 8.52 2.19
N ASP A 33 11.94 7.97 3.11
CA ASP A 33 12.04 6.52 3.30
C ASP A 33 10.70 5.86 3.68
N VAL A 34 9.88 6.55 4.49
CA VAL A 34 8.56 6.06 4.91
C VAL A 34 7.57 6.01 3.74
N ALA A 35 7.64 6.95 2.80
CA ALA A 35 6.76 6.95 1.63
C ALA A 35 7.08 5.76 0.70
N ALA A 36 8.37 5.46 0.48
CA ALA A 36 8.79 4.28 -0.27
C ALA A 36 8.34 2.98 0.42
N ALA A 37 8.48 2.90 1.75
CA ALA A 37 8.01 1.75 2.50
C ALA A 37 6.48 1.58 2.45
N ALA A 38 5.73 2.68 2.49
CA ALA A 38 4.27 2.68 2.36
C ALA A 38 3.83 2.20 0.97
N ARG A 39 4.43 2.73 -0.11
CA ARG A 39 4.22 2.27 -1.49
C ARG A 39 4.40 0.76 -1.61
N ASP A 40 5.55 0.26 -1.18
CA ASP A 40 5.89 -1.15 -1.34
C ASP A 40 4.97 -2.05 -0.50
N ARG A 41 4.50 -1.55 0.66
CA ARG A 41 3.49 -2.24 1.47
C ARG A 41 2.13 -2.30 0.77
N SER A 42 1.64 -1.19 0.23
CA SER A 42 0.36 -1.13 -0.48
C SER A 42 0.39 -2.04 -1.71
N ARG A 43 1.48 -2.04 -2.48
CA ARG A 43 1.67 -2.96 -3.61
C ARG A 43 1.62 -4.44 -3.19
N ARG A 44 2.27 -4.81 -2.07
CA ARG A 44 2.16 -6.18 -1.53
C ARG A 44 0.74 -6.54 -1.11
N ALA A 45 -0.01 -5.60 -0.53
CA ALA A 45 -1.40 -5.84 -0.13
C ALA A 45 -2.33 -5.97 -1.34
N SER A 46 -2.16 -5.13 -2.36
CA SER A 46 -2.87 -5.22 -3.63
C SER A 46 -2.61 -6.57 -4.31
N ALA A 47 -1.35 -7.00 -4.39
CA ALA A 47 -0.97 -8.32 -4.92
C ALA A 47 -1.54 -9.50 -4.12
N ALA A 48 -1.92 -9.28 -2.85
CA ALA A 48 -2.60 -10.27 -2.02
C ALA A 48 -4.13 -10.26 -2.17
N GLY A 49 -4.68 -9.49 -3.13
CA GLY A 49 -6.11 -9.43 -3.44
C GLY A 49 -6.88 -8.31 -2.74
N HIS A 50 -6.19 -7.40 -2.03
CA HIS A 50 -6.82 -6.32 -1.27
C HIS A 50 -6.83 -4.97 -2.00
N GLY A 51 -6.62 -4.94 -3.32
CA GLY A 51 -6.47 -3.68 -4.07
C GLY A 51 -7.68 -2.74 -3.96
N ALA A 52 -8.89 -3.32 -4.04
CA ALA A 52 -10.15 -2.58 -3.95
C ALA A 52 -10.66 -2.38 -2.50
N ASP A 53 -10.01 -3.00 -1.53
CA ASP A 53 -10.35 -2.86 -0.11
C ASP A 53 -9.81 -1.54 0.45
N ASP A 54 -10.34 -1.10 1.59
CA ASP A 54 -9.80 0.06 2.30
C ASP A 54 -8.31 -0.10 2.63
N THR A 55 -7.59 1.01 2.70
CA THR A 55 -6.16 1.06 3.03
C THR A 55 -5.82 0.33 4.34
N ALA A 56 -6.75 0.22 5.27
CA ALA A 56 -6.55 -0.56 6.49
C ALA A 56 -6.35 -2.08 6.22
N ALA A 57 -6.78 -2.60 5.06
CA ALA A 57 -6.47 -3.96 4.60
C ALA A 57 -4.97 -4.17 4.30
N ALA A 58 -4.17 -3.10 4.17
CA ALA A 58 -2.71 -3.20 4.02
C ALA A 58 -2.00 -3.92 5.17
N HIS A 59 -2.67 -4.13 6.32
CA HIS A 59 -2.18 -5.02 7.38
C HIS A 59 -1.89 -6.45 6.88
N ALA A 60 -2.61 -6.93 5.87
CA ALA A 60 -2.41 -8.24 5.26
C ALA A 60 -0.99 -8.43 4.70
N ALA A 61 -0.34 -7.37 4.23
CA ALA A 61 1.04 -7.40 3.73
C ALA A 61 2.10 -7.66 4.81
N SER A 62 1.70 -7.84 6.07
CA SER A 62 2.58 -8.22 7.20
C SER A 62 2.51 -9.70 7.52
N ARG A 63 1.60 -10.44 6.88
CA ARG A 63 1.48 -11.89 7.03
C ARG A 63 2.19 -12.58 5.87
N PRO A 64 2.85 -13.73 6.11
CA PRO A 64 3.36 -14.56 5.03
C PRO A 64 2.19 -15.05 4.14
N ALA A 65 2.47 -15.23 2.85
CA ALA A 65 1.51 -15.89 1.95
C ALA A 65 1.20 -17.30 2.49
N PRO A 66 -0.05 -17.79 2.36
CA PRO A 66 -0.39 -19.13 2.78
C PRO A 66 0.50 -20.14 2.05
N GLN A 67 1.22 -20.97 2.80
CA GLN A 67 2.00 -22.08 2.26
C GLN A 67 1.01 -23.17 1.83
N THR A 68 1.05 -23.55 0.55
CA THR A 68 0.19 -24.58 -0.05
C THR A 68 0.71 -25.98 0.23
#